data_AF-A0A5J5CF68-F1
#
_entry.id   AF-A0A5J5CF68-F1
#
_cell.length_a   1.000
_cell.length_b   1.000
_cell.length_c   1.000
_cell.angle_alpha   90.00
_cell.angle_beta   90.00
_cell.angle_gamma   90.00
#
_symmetry.space_group_name_H-M   'P 1'
#
loop_
_entity.id
_entity.type
_entity.pdbx_description
1 polymer ?
#
loop_
_entity_poly.entity_id
_entity_poly.type
_entity_poly.pdbx_seq_one_letter_code
_entity_poly.pdbx_strand_id
1 'polypeptide(L)'
;MDREAENEVKNVLSAADSTNEVDNSAVTVHGNKKEDVQAEMVASDHDEENSESVPTTEEAAVEEAATSEPEGTRSDLDVKTNEVNEQQTSHEESVVVKVNSNDGDGPPSLHPETPERKNTSPTQGEDEAEEEKSTADPEDKEDTNYENIQPKQEQREDRDDTRQYHSLLQMKLAEFFQKKAWDDTQLDREIPVSEQGYDKYINILTELKQQLTADSETAQQQAEELRLKSQERLYKVENEWRELLALKQDVAVTVLSRRLGKQASQAKVEATLAKETLLQQELIMLRRKHIMLRIKIHRLEAELREGEERARDPLHVQFEQLQAERLELKKHTKKQNEESLKMQKKICSGLEEKLFWSQMEVQAKREQLAMMDATVARQRDLLSRTRQVRNGLQRDNMRLKEQRGLLGNSVLLRDFEDTVDVSDLLEEQLEDLKYRQAEMIF
;
A
#
# COMPACT_ATOMS: atom_id res chain seq x y z
N MET A 1 -0.96 -30.52 45.35
CA MET A 1 0.38 -30.88 44.85
C MET A 1 0.16 -32.08 43.97
N ASP A 2 -0.07 -31.84 42.69
CA ASP A 2 -0.72 -32.79 41.81
C ASP A 2 0.25 -32.97 40.64
N ARG A 3 0.72 -34.20 40.45
CA ARG A 3 1.74 -34.56 39.47
C ARG A 3 1.11 -35.38 38.36
N GLU A 4 1.61 -35.19 37.15
CA GLU A 4 1.18 -35.98 35.99
C GLU A 4 1.47 -37.48 36.16
N ALA A 5 0.68 -38.28 35.46
CA ALA A 5 0.99 -39.66 35.13
C ALA A 5 0.80 -39.84 33.62
N GLU A 6 1.80 -40.36 32.95
CA GLU A 6 1.85 -40.52 31.49
C GLU A 6 1.20 -41.85 31.04
N ASN A 7 0.76 -41.90 29.77
CA ASN A 7 0.88 -42.99 28.77
C ASN A 7 0.56 -44.47 29.17
N GLU A 8 0.04 -45.35 28.30
CA GLU A 8 -0.15 -45.35 26.84
C GLU A 8 -1.18 -46.43 26.43
N VAL A 9 -1.23 -46.82 25.13
CA VAL A 9 -1.60 -48.14 24.53
C VAL A 9 -2.80 -48.17 23.56
N LYS A 10 -2.56 -48.81 22.38
CA LYS A 10 -3.48 -49.29 21.29
C LYS A 10 -3.98 -48.22 20.29
N ASN A 11 -3.70 -48.33 18.98
CA ASN A 11 -4.14 -49.30 17.92
C ASN A 11 -5.50 -48.93 17.27
N VAL A 12 -5.75 -49.05 15.95
CA VAL A 12 -4.91 -49.43 14.76
C VAL A 12 -5.69 -49.16 13.45
N LEU A 13 -5.03 -49.25 12.26
CA LEU A 13 -5.60 -49.35 10.88
C LEU A 13 -6.26 -48.05 10.31
N SER A 14 -6.38 -47.83 8.98
CA SER A 14 -6.06 -48.61 7.74
C SER A 14 -5.65 -47.69 6.54
N ALA A 15 -5.57 -48.27 5.33
CA ALA A 15 -5.21 -47.69 4.01
C ALA A 15 -3.70 -47.39 3.83
N ALA A 16 -2.89 -48.07 3.00
CA ALA A 16 -3.05 -48.85 1.76
C ALA A 16 -3.01 -48.01 0.47
N ASP A 17 -1.82 -48.00 -0.15
CA ASP A 17 -1.55 -47.64 -1.56
C ASP A 17 -0.56 -48.70 -2.11
N SER A 18 -0.57 -48.98 -3.41
CA SER A 18 0.11 -50.14 -4.01
C SER A 18 0.41 -49.94 -5.50
N THR A 19 1.49 -49.23 -5.81
CA THR A 19 1.99 -49.01 -7.18
C THR A 19 2.63 -50.26 -7.78
N ASN A 20 2.26 -50.63 -9.01
CA ASN A 20 3.03 -51.52 -9.89
C ASN A 20 2.55 -51.37 -11.35
N GLU A 21 3.45 -51.02 -12.27
CA GLU A 21 3.60 -51.67 -13.59
C GLU A 21 4.87 -51.16 -14.29
N VAL A 22 5.54 -52.03 -15.05
CA VAL A 22 6.79 -51.75 -15.78
C VAL A 22 6.79 -52.55 -17.08
N ASP A 23 7.12 -51.86 -18.18
CA ASP A 23 7.57 -52.31 -19.51
C ASP A 23 6.93 -53.54 -20.19
N ASN A 24 6.64 -53.36 -21.48
CA ASN A 24 7.19 -54.23 -22.54
C ASN A 24 7.27 -53.48 -23.87
N SER A 25 8.16 -53.89 -24.77
CA SER A 25 8.46 -53.16 -26.02
C SER A 25 8.91 -54.08 -27.16
N ALA A 26 8.85 -53.53 -28.38
CA ALA A 26 9.33 -54.04 -29.67
C ALA A 26 8.63 -55.28 -30.30
N VAL A 27 8.20 -55.10 -31.56
CA VAL A 27 8.69 -55.85 -32.74
C VAL A 27 8.21 -55.14 -34.03
N THR A 28 9.00 -55.22 -35.10
CA THR A 28 8.75 -54.60 -36.43
C THR A 28 8.45 -55.63 -37.52
N VAL A 29 7.90 -55.21 -38.68
CA VAL A 29 8.35 -55.55 -40.08
C VAL A 29 7.32 -55.12 -41.18
N HIS A 30 7.83 -54.91 -42.41
CA HIS A 30 7.25 -54.41 -43.68
C HIS A 30 5.87 -54.88 -44.20
N GLY A 31 5.29 -54.10 -45.15
CA GLY A 31 4.04 -54.45 -45.86
C GLY A 31 3.68 -53.88 -47.27
N ASN A 32 4.55 -53.16 -48.03
CA ASN A 32 4.41 -52.80 -49.48
C ASN A 32 3.14 -52.07 -50.06
N LYS A 33 3.38 -50.89 -50.69
CA LYS A 33 2.95 -50.46 -52.08
C LYS A 33 1.43 -50.25 -52.39
N LYS A 34 0.98 -49.42 -53.36
CA LYS A 34 1.58 -48.73 -54.55
C LYS A 34 0.62 -47.60 -55.05
N GLU A 35 1.14 -46.54 -55.69
CA GLU A 35 0.56 -45.74 -56.83
C GLU A 35 -0.84 -45.04 -56.70
N ASP A 36 -1.14 -43.87 -57.32
CA ASP A 36 -0.33 -42.83 -57.99
C ASP A 36 -1.10 -41.48 -58.19
N VAL A 37 -0.37 -40.39 -58.55
CA VAL A 37 -0.75 -39.17 -59.36
C VAL A 37 -2.14 -38.50 -59.15
N GLN A 38 -2.29 -37.26 -58.64
CA GLN A 38 -1.89 -35.89 -59.10
C GLN A 38 -2.80 -35.19 -60.16
N ALA A 39 -2.77 -33.84 -60.13
CA ALA A 39 -3.46 -32.84 -60.99
C ALA A 39 -4.98 -32.62 -60.71
N GLU A 40 -5.55 -31.40 -60.79
CA GLU A 40 -4.97 -30.06 -61.01
C GLU A 40 -5.84 -28.94 -60.36
N MET A 41 -5.36 -27.69 -60.39
CA MET A 41 -6.03 -26.50 -59.84
C MET A 41 -7.01 -25.85 -60.83
N VAL A 42 -8.18 -25.42 -60.36
CA VAL A 42 -8.92 -24.25 -60.90
C VAL A 42 -9.58 -23.51 -59.73
N ALA A 43 -9.53 -22.17 -59.76
CA ALA A 43 -10.23 -21.31 -58.81
C ALA A 43 -11.21 -20.39 -59.55
N SER A 44 -12.29 -19.98 -58.88
CA SER A 44 -12.93 -18.68 -59.10
C SER A 44 -13.83 -18.34 -57.93
N ASP A 45 -13.58 -17.21 -57.29
CA ASP A 45 -14.61 -16.46 -56.58
C ASP A 45 -15.51 -15.76 -57.61
N HIS A 46 -16.79 -15.57 -57.29
CA HIS A 46 -17.51 -14.34 -57.66
C HIS A 46 -18.76 -14.15 -56.80
N ASP A 47 -18.99 -12.91 -56.39
CA ASP A 47 -20.22 -12.49 -55.70
C ASP A 47 -21.35 -12.23 -56.71
N GLU A 48 -22.59 -12.49 -56.30
CA GLU A 48 -23.76 -11.78 -56.80
C GLU A 48 -24.70 -11.45 -55.63
N GLU A 49 -24.61 -10.22 -55.12
CA GLU A 49 -25.79 -9.57 -54.58
C GLU A 49 -26.67 -9.13 -55.75
N ASN A 50 -27.96 -9.47 -55.72
CA ASN A 50 -28.95 -8.54 -56.25
C ASN A 50 -30.28 -8.63 -55.47
N SER A 51 -30.99 -7.51 -55.44
CA SER A 51 -32.26 -7.35 -54.76
C SER A 51 -33.44 -7.67 -55.68
N GLU A 52 -34.51 -8.23 -55.12
CA GLU A 52 -35.86 -8.10 -55.69
C GLU A 52 -36.79 -7.49 -54.62
N SER A 53 -37.78 -6.70 -55.05
CA SER A 53 -38.44 -5.73 -54.17
C SER A 53 -39.88 -5.42 -54.59
N VAL A 54 -40.73 -5.08 -53.62
CA VAL A 54 -42.07 -4.45 -53.78
C VAL A 54 -43.14 -5.43 -54.38
N PRO A 55 -44.46 -5.29 -54.10
CA PRO A 55 -45.17 -4.24 -53.36
C PRO A 55 -45.91 -4.66 -52.08
N THR A 56 -46.34 -3.60 -51.38
CA THR A 56 -47.34 -3.50 -50.32
C THR A 56 -48.68 -4.19 -50.57
N THR A 57 -49.37 -4.58 -49.50
CA THR A 57 -50.82 -4.37 -49.36
C THR A 57 -51.11 -3.85 -47.96
N GLU A 58 -51.88 -2.76 -47.84
CA GLU A 58 -52.45 -2.33 -46.56
C GLU A 58 -53.74 -3.11 -46.29
N GLU A 59 -53.98 -3.50 -45.04
CA GLU A 59 -55.35 -3.58 -44.54
C GLU A 59 -55.37 -3.28 -43.03
N ALA A 60 -56.19 -2.30 -42.63
CA ALA A 60 -56.27 -1.84 -41.24
C ALA A 60 -57.51 -2.45 -40.55
N ALA A 61 -57.31 -3.12 -39.42
CA ALA A 61 -58.36 -3.80 -38.68
C ALA A 61 -58.49 -3.23 -37.25
N VAL A 62 -59.47 -2.34 -37.09
CA VAL A 62 -60.38 -2.16 -35.92
C VAL A 62 -59.86 -2.59 -34.54
N GLU A 63 -59.72 -1.63 -33.62
CA GLU A 63 -59.72 -1.94 -32.18
C GLU A 63 -61.11 -2.41 -31.71
N GLU A 64 -61.18 -3.53 -30.98
CA GLU A 64 -62.32 -3.83 -30.10
C GLU A 64 -62.05 -3.32 -28.68
N ALA A 65 -63.03 -2.62 -28.10
CA ALA A 65 -62.97 -2.17 -26.72
C ALA A 65 -63.42 -3.29 -25.76
N ALA A 66 -62.58 -3.63 -24.79
CA ALA A 66 -62.89 -4.57 -23.72
C ALA A 66 -62.82 -3.88 -22.33
N THR A 67 -63.97 -3.76 -21.67
CA THR A 67 -64.11 -3.18 -20.33
C THR A 67 -63.72 -4.19 -19.23
N SER A 68 -63.09 -3.72 -18.15
CA SER A 68 -63.18 -4.34 -16.81
C SER A 68 -62.76 -3.35 -15.71
N GLU A 69 -63.30 -3.55 -14.50
CA GLU A 69 -63.21 -2.63 -13.37
C GLU A 69 -62.05 -2.99 -12.40
N PRO A 70 -61.52 -2.02 -11.63
CA PRO A 70 -60.61 -2.30 -10.52
C PRO A 70 -61.33 -2.30 -9.17
N GLU A 71 -61.56 -3.48 -8.57
CA GLU A 71 -61.82 -3.54 -7.12
C GLU A 71 -60.49 -3.34 -6.36
N GLY A 72 -60.48 -2.36 -5.45
CA GLY A 72 -59.35 -2.10 -4.56
C GLY A 72 -59.52 -2.77 -3.19
N THR A 73 -58.40 -3.07 -2.52
CA THR A 73 -58.39 -3.27 -1.07
C THR A 73 -57.16 -2.58 -0.48
N ARG A 74 -57.38 -1.82 0.61
CA ARG A 74 -56.39 -1.00 1.31
C ARG A 74 -55.45 -1.84 2.17
N SER A 75 -54.24 -1.31 2.38
CA SER A 75 -53.64 -1.28 3.72
C SER A 75 -52.62 -0.16 3.83
N ASP A 76 -53.06 1.01 4.27
CA ASP A 76 -52.18 2.13 4.63
C ASP A 76 -51.44 1.83 5.95
N LEU A 77 -50.13 2.10 6.00
CA LEU A 77 -49.42 2.44 7.23
C LEU A 77 -48.42 3.56 6.91
N ASP A 78 -48.48 4.61 7.72
CA ASP A 78 -47.91 5.94 7.46
C ASP A 78 -47.34 6.51 8.76
N VAL A 79 -46.58 7.62 8.67
CA VAL A 79 -46.03 8.41 9.79
C VAL A 79 -44.86 7.67 10.50
N LYS A 80 -43.63 8.21 10.60
CA LYS A 80 -43.31 9.58 11.02
C LYS A 80 -41.90 10.04 10.58
N THR A 81 -41.81 11.21 9.96
CA THR A 81 -40.59 12.04 9.99
C THR A 81 -40.60 12.90 11.27
N ASN A 82 -39.42 13.30 11.75
CA ASN A 82 -39.26 14.32 12.79
C ASN A 82 -37.93 15.04 12.58
N GLU A 83 -37.94 16.36 12.66
CA GLU A 83 -36.82 17.26 12.42
C GLU A 83 -36.50 18.06 13.70
N VAL A 84 -35.49 18.94 13.65
CA VAL A 84 -35.14 19.97 14.64
C VAL A 84 -34.46 19.45 15.92
N ASN A 85 -33.17 19.78 16.04
CA ASN A 85 -32.67 20.46 17.24
C ASN A 85 -31.47 21.35 16.88
N GLU A 86 -31.71 22.63 16.65
CA GLU A 86 -30.64 23.63 16.62
C GLU A 86 -30.06 23.80 18.03
N GLN A 87 -28.74 24.06 18.14
CA GLN A 87 -28.26 24.78 19.31
C GLN A 87 -27.09 25.71 18.95
N GLN A 88 -27.29 26.97 19.31
CA GLN A 88 -26.49 28.12 18.90
C GLN A 88 -25.55 28.52 20.05
N THR A 89 -24.27 28.76 19.75
CA THR A 89 -23.36 29.50 20.64
C THR A 89 -22.55 30.51 19.83
N SER A 90 -22.36 31.70 20.41
CA SER A 90 -21.86 32.89 19.72
C SER A 90 -20.63 33.48 20.40
N HIS A 91 -19.64 33.88 19.60
CA HIS A 91 -18.78 35.07 19.72
C HIS A 91 -17.96 35.08 18.40
N GLU A 92 -17.81 36.19 17.66
CA GLU A 92 -16.97 37.36 17.97
C GLU A 92 -15.51 36.91 18.24
N GLU A 93 -14.51 37.33 17.48
CA GLU A 93 -14.19 38.73 17.16
C GLU A 93 -13.85 38.96 15.66
N SER A 94 -13.84 40.22 15.23
CA SER A 94 -13.52 40.64 13.85
C SER A 94 -12.45 41.73 13.83
N VAL A 95 -11.48 41.63 12.90
CA VAL A 95 -10.59 42.75 12.53
C VAL A 95 -10.64 42.96 11.02
N VAL A 96 -10.95 44.19 10.61
CA VAL A 96 -11.22 44.59 9.22
C VAL A 96 -10.13 45.49 8.68
N VAL A 97 -9.58 45.15 7.50
CA VAL A 97 -9.13 46.11 6.46
C VAL A 97 -9.47 45.47 5.10
N LYS A 98 -10.61 45.78 4.47
CA LYS A 98 -10.94 47.00 3.69
C LYS A 98 -10.20 47.00 2.32
N VAL A 99 -10.86 46.66 1.19
CA VAL A 99 -11.71 47.54 0.32
C VAL A 99 -10.85 48.60 -0.41
N ASN A 100 -10.87 48.77 -1.74
CA ASN A 100 -12.00 48.54 -2.67
C ASN A 100 -11.61 48.23 -4.14
N SER A 101 -12.65 47.91 -4.95
CA SER A 101 -12.96 48.32 -6.35
C SER A 101 -12.03 49.27 -7.12
N ASN A 102 -12.00 49.35 -8.47
CA ASN A 102 -12.63 48.63 -9.60
C ASN A 102 -11.74 48.95 -10.86
N ASP A 103 -11.92 48.50 -12.11
CA ASP A 103 -12.93 47.72 -12.88
C ASP A 103 -12.15 46.90 -13.97
N GLY A 104 -12.65 46.29 -15.06
CA GLY A 104 -13.99 46.19 -15.71
C GLY A 104 -13.86 45.53 -17.12
N ASP A 105 -14.88 45.69 -17.96
CA ASP A 105 -15.00 45.45 -19.43
C ASP A 105 -14.13 44.41 -20.20
N GLY A 106 -14.86 43.46 -20.78
CA GLY A 106 -14.65 42.84 -22.09
C GLY A 106 -15.91 42.06 -22.50
N PRO A 107 -16.04 41.46 -23.70
CA PRO A 107 -15.25 41.57 -24.93
C PRO A 107 -16.08 42.24 -26.07
N PRO A 108 -15.76 42.03 -27.37
CA PRO A 108 -16.56 41.04 -28.11
C PRO A 108 -15.78 40.20 -29.16
N SER A 109 -16.47 39.18 -29.69
CA SER A 109 -16.07 38.34 -30.84
C SER A 109 -16.49 38.97 -32.18
N LEU A 110 -15.87 38.59 -33.32
CA LEU A 110 -16.57 38.07 -34.52
C LEU A 110 -15.65 37.72 -35.72
N HIS A 111 -16.05 36.70 -36.48
CA HIS A 111 -15.71 36.39 -37.89
C HIS A 111 -16.79 37.09 -38.80
N PRO A 112 -16.70 37.23 -40.15
CA PRO A 112 -15.87 36.56 -41.18
C PRO A 112 -15.09 37.61 -42.06
N GLU A 113 -14.84 37.59 -43.38
CA GLU A 113 -15.24 36.75 -44.54
C GLU A 113 -14.28 36.91 -45.77
N THR A 114 -14.51 36.15 -46.84
CA THR A 114 -13.74 36.12 -48.12
C THR A 114 -14.37 37.01 -49.22
N PRO A 115 -13.65 37.28 -50.34
CA PRO A 115 -14.22 36.87 -51.65
C PRO A 115 -13.19 36.39 -52.73
N GLU A 116 -13.71 35.78 -53.81
CA GLU A 116 -12.97 35.44 -55.05
C GLU A 116 -12.63 36.71 -55.90
N ARG A 117 -11.80 36.77 -56.98
CA ARG A 117 -11.89 35.96 -58.23
C ARG A 117 -10.84 36.33 -59.31
N LYS A 118 -10.30 35.30 -59.99
CA LYS A 118 -9.98 35.14 -61.44
C LYS A 118 -9.44 36.30 -62.34
N ASN A 119 -8.33 35.97 -63.03
CA ASN A 119 -7.95 36.27 -64.43
C ASN A 119 -7.59 37.73 -64.84
N THR A 120 -6.36 37.96 -65.36
CA THR A 120 -5.99 37.99 -66.81
C THR A 120 -4.57 38.53 -67.05
N SER A 121 -3.83 37.94 -67.99
CA SER A 121 -2.67 38.53 -68.73
C SER A 121 -3.20 39.39 -69.92
N PRO A 122 -2.40 40.11 -70.77
CA PRO A 122 -0.98 39.88 -71.13
C PRO A 122 -0.10 41.09 -71.62
N THR A 123 1.08 40.77 -72.18
CA THR A 123 1.72 41.37 -73.40
C THR A 123 2.67 42.59 -73.33
N GLN A 124 3.90 42.33 -73.83
CA GLN A 124 4.93 43.17 -74.50
C GLN A 124 5.63 44.38 -73.82
N GLY A 125 6.91 44.49 -74.19
CA GLY A 125 7.86 45.59 -73.94
C GLY A 125 9.29 45.08 -74.23
N GLU A 126 9.99 45.66 -75.20
CA GLU A 126 11.27 45.16 -75.76
C GLU A 126 12.44 46.14 -75.52
N ASP A 127 13.63 45.75 -76.01
CA ASP A 127 14.85 46.55 -76.26
C ASP A 127 15.85 46.85 -75.12
N GLU A 128 17.03 47.36 -75.54
CA GLU A 128 18.36 46.98 -75.04
C GLU A 128 19.14 48.10 -74.31
N ALA A 129 20.34 47.77 -73.78
CA ALA A 129 21.64 48.34 -74.20
C ALA A 129 22.68 48.66 -73.09
N GLU A 130 23.92 48.17 -73.32
CA GLU A 130 25.25 48.76 -73.03
C GLU A 130 25.84 48.89 -71.61
N GLU A 131 27.19 48.89 -71.57
CA GLU A 131 28.07 49.16 -70.42
C GLU A 131 28.58 50.63 -70.39
N GLU A 132 29.07 51.15 -69.26
CA GLU A 132 30.54 51.32 -69.01
C GLU A 132 30.86 51.94 -67.62
N LYS A 133 32.13 52.34 -67.37
CA LYS A 133 32.68 52.74 -66.04
C LYS A 133 33.14 54.22 -65.97
N SER A 134 33.04 54.82 -64.77
CA SER A 134 34.04 55.71 -64.14
C SER A 134 33.53 56.12 -62.73
N THR A 135 34.20 55.98 -61.57
CA THR A 135 35.56 56.30 -61.05
C THR A 135 35.77 57.73 -60.54
N ALA A 136 36.40 57.83 -59.36
CA ALA A 136 37.12 58.97 -58.75
C ALA A 136 36.38 59.89 -57.73
N ASP A 137 36.60 59.54 -56.46
CA ASP A 137 36.93 60.37 -55.27
C ASP A 137 38.19 61.27 -55.54
N PRO A 138 38.87 61.99 -54.59
CA PRO A 138 38.55 62.42 -53.20
C PRO A 138 39.01 63.89 -52.87
N GLU A 139 39.43 64.15 -51.60
CA GLU A 139 40.29 65.25 -51.05
C GLU A 139 39.56 66.58 -50.65
N ASP A 140 40.02 67.41 -49.68
CA ASP A 140 41.32 67.45 -48.96
C ASP A 140 41.32 68.26 -47.61
N LYS A 141 42.39 68.08 -46.82
CA LYS A 141 43.03 68.94 -45.76
C LYS A 141 42.54 68.96 -44.31
N GLU A 142 43.52 68.78 -43.42
CA GLU A 142 43.51 69.11 -41.99
C GLU A 142 44.24 70.44 -41.74
N ASP A 143 43.72 71.32 -40.86
CA ASP A 143 44.52 72.03 -39.84
C ASP A 143 43.62 72.85 -38.87
N THR A 144 42.91 72.17 -37.97
CA THR A 144 42.32 72.79 -36.76
C THR A 144 42.52 71.89 -35.55
N ASN A 145 43.60 72.18 -34.82
CA ASN A 145 43.93 71.56 -33.54
C ASN A 145 43.68 72.56 -32.39
N TYR A 146 43.51 72.07 -31.16
CA TYR A 146 43.18 72.81 -29.94
C TYR A 146 41.75 73.38 -29.81
N GLU A 147 41.28 74.29 -30.66
CA GLU A 147 39.89 74.80 -30.53
C GLU A 147 38.83 73.74 -30.91
N ASN A 148 39.26 72.70 -31.62
CA ASN A 148 38.44 71.58 -32.07
C ASN A 148 38.38 70.44 -31.02
N ILE A 149 39.01 70.56 -29.84
CA ILE A 149 39.14 69.44 -28.88
C ILE A 149 37.82 69.09 -28.17
N GLN A 150 37.05 70.08 -27.69
CA GLN A 150 35.74 69.82 -27.06
C GLN A 150 34.76 69.12 -28.02
N PRO A 151 34.46 69.63 -29.23
CA PRO A 151 33.58 68.92 -30.15
C PRO A 151 34.16 67.58 -30.63
N LYS A 152 35.50 67.42 -30.74
CA LYS A 152 36.12 66.11 -31.00
C LYS A 152 36.12 65.16 -29.80
N GLN A 153 35.80 65.62 -28.59
CA GLN A 153 35.61 64.77 -27.42
C GLN A 153 34.12 64.39 -27.27
N GLU A 154 33.21 65.34 -27.39
CA GLU A 154 31.76 65.09 -27.45
C GLU A 154 31.43 64.12 -28.60
N GLN A 155 32.00 64.33 -29.79
CA GLN A 155 31.92 63.39 -30.93
C GLN A 155 32.65 62.05 -30.71
N ARG A 156 33.54 61.92 -29.71
CA ARG A 156 34.10 60.61 -29.30
C ARG A 156 33.15 59.89 -28.35
N GLU A 157 32.59 60.61 -27.38
CA GLU A 157 31.60 60.10 -26.44
C GLU A 157 30.34 59.63 -27.20
N ASP A 158 29.78 60.46 -28.10
CA ASP A 158 28.71 60.07 -29.06
C ASP A 158 29.07 58.83 -29.89
N ARG A 159 30.31 58.76 -30.40
CA ARG A 159 30.76 57.62 -31.21
C ARG A 159 30.92 56.35 -30.40
N ASP A 160 31.42 56.44 -29.17
CA ASP A 160 31.65 55.28 -28.32
C ASP A 160 30.35 54.82 -27.63
N ASP A 161 29.39 55.71 -27.41
CA ASP A 161 27.99 55.34 -27.08
C ASP A 161 27.27 54.72 -28.28
N THR A 162 27.42 55.28 -29.49
CA THR A 162 26.92 54.65 -30.73
C THR A 162 27.54 53.26 -30.95
N ARG A 163 28.83 53.07 -30.62
CA ARG A 163 29.51 51.77 -30.66
C ARG A 163 29.03 50.82 -29.57
N GLN A 164 28.81 51.29 -28.35
CA GLN A 164 28.22 50.48 -27.28
C GLN A 164 26.81 50.03 -27.66
N TYR A 165 25.97 50.92 -28.20
CA TYR A 165 24.65 50.58 -28.70
C TYR A 165 24.70 49.62 -29.89
N HIS A 166 25.61 49.82 -30.85
CA HIS A 166 25.81 48.91 -31.96
C HIS A 166 26.32 47.54 -31.50
N SER A 167 27.24 47.49 -30.53
CA SER A 167 27.73 46.25 -29.93
C SER A 167 26.64 45.52 -29.15
N LEU A 168 25.81 46.23 -28.37
CA LEU A 168 24.65 45.68 -27.68
C LEU A 168 23.60 45.15 -28.67
N LEU A 169 23.39 45.85 -29.79
CA LEU A 169 22.47 45.43 -30.85
C LEU A 169 23.02 44.24 -31.64
N GLN A 170 24.32 44.19 -31.93
CA GLN A 170 25.00 43.03 -32.50
C GLN A 170 24.95 41.83 -31.54
N MET A 171 25.13 42.05 -30.24
CA MET A 171 25.02 41.01 -29.22
C MET A 171 23.59 40.47 -29.14
N LYS A 172 22.58 41.35 -29.14
CA LYS A 172 21.16 40.95 -29.22
C LYS A 172 20.80 40.27 -30.54
N LEU A 173 21.40 40.67 -31.67
CA LEU A 173 21.27 39.95 -32.94
C LEU A 173 21.95 38.58 -32.86
N ALA A 174 23.13 38.47 -32.25
CA ALA A 174 23.82 37.20 -32.07
C ALA A 174 23.09 36.28 -31.09
N GLU A 175 22.50 36.80 -30.01
CA GLU A 175 21.60 36.09 -29.11
C GLU A 175 20.30 35.68 -29.81
N PHE A 176 19.72 36.55 -30.65
CA PHE A 176 18.52 36.21 -31.43
C PHE A 176 18.80 35.19 -32.52
N PHE A 177 19.94 35.27 -33.22
CA PHE A 177 20.36 34.29 -34.22
C PHE A 177 20.87 33.00 -33.58
N GLN A 178 21.48 33.04 -32.38
CA GLN A 178 21.77 31.82 -31.62
C GLN A 178 20.47 31.20 -31.10
N LYS A 179 19.57 31.97 -30.49
CA LYS A 179 18.30 31.43 -29.97
C LYS A 179 17.39 30.95 -31.11
N LYS A 180 17.28 31.70 -32.20
CA LYS A 180 16.62 31.21 -33.41
C LYS A 180 17.37 30.03 -34.01
N ALA A 181 18.70 29.96 -33.96
CA ALA A 181 19.39 28.73 -34.32
C ALA A 181 19.09 27.59 -33.34
N TRP A 182 18.87 27.82 -32.04
CA TRP A 182 18.41 26.79 -31.10
C TRP A 182 16.95 26.38 -31.35
N ASP A 183 16.07 27.30 -31.73
CA ASP A 183 14.65 27.02 -32.08
C ASP A 183 14.54 26.33 -33.45
N ASP A 184 15.19 26.85 -34.50
CA ASP A 184 15.28 26.22 -35.83
C ASP A 184 16.02 24.88 -35.74
N THR A 185 17.12 24.78 -34.97
CA THR A 185 17.82 23.50 -34.70
C THR A 185 17.08 22.64 -33.67
N GLN A 186 16.01 23.12 -33.01
CA GLN A 186 15.08 22.24 -32.31
C GLN A 186 14.04 21.70 -33.29
N LEU A 187 13.40 22.54 -34.13
CA LEU A 187 12.50 22.03 -35.18
C LEU A 187 13.22 21.05 -36.14
N ASP A 188 14.47 21.33 -36.49
CA ASP A 188 15.29 20.52 -37.42
C ASP A 188 16.13 19.43 -36.70
N ARG A 189 16.22 19.42 -35.35
CA ARG A 189 16.71 18.23 -34.61
C ARG A 189 15.62 17.37 -33.96
N GLU A 190 14.39 17.87 -33.89
CA GLU A 190 13.21 17.10 -33.49
C GLU A 190 12.57 16.36 -34.68
N ILE A 191 13.23 16.32 -35.85
CA ILE A 191 13.39 15.14 -36.72
C ILE A 191 14.69 15.34 -37.55
N PRO A 192 15.80 14.71 -37.11
CA PRO A 192 16.12 13.40 -37.63
C PRO A 192 15.69 12.40 -36.57
N VAL A 193 14.59 11.71 -36.86
CA VAL A 193 14.51 10.32 -36.43
C VAL A 193 15.75 9.68 -37.03
N SER A 194 16.70 9.26 -36.20
CA SER A 194 17.78 8.40 -36.70
C SER A 194 17.11 7.22 -37.39
N GLU A 195 17.70 6.69 -38.47
CA GLU A 195 17.07 5.57 -39.20
C GLU A 195 16.72 4.45 -38.20
N GLN A 196 17.64 4.12 -37.28
CA GLN A 196 17.41 3.25 -36.12
C GLN A 196 16.16 3.54 -35.26
N GLY A 197 15.73 4.79 -35.13
CA GLY A 197 14.50 5.17 -34.42
C GLY A 197 13.25 4.86 -35.24
N TYR A 198 13.27 5.17 -36.54
CA TYR A 198 12.19 4.85 -37.47
C TYR A 198 12.10 3.33 -37.67
N ASP A 199 13.23 2.67 -37.88
CA ASP A 199 13.40 1.21 -37.95
C ASP A 199 12.81 0.51 -36.72
N LYS A 200 13.00 1.05 -35.50
CA LYS A 200 12.35 0.50 -34.30
C LYS A 200 10.83 0.58 -34.38
N TYR A 201 10.25 1.72 -34.77
CA TYR A 201 8.80 1.83 -34.91
C TYR A 201 8.25 0.98 -36.06
N ILE A 202 8.99 0.85 -37.16
CA ILE A 202 8.63 -0.04 -38.28
C ILE A 202 8.72 -1.51 -37.87
N ASN A 203 9.78 -1.92 -37.16
CA ASN A 203 9.93 -3.29 -36.65
C ASN A 203 8.82 -3.64 -35.67
N ILE A 204 8.52 -2.77 -34.70
CA ILE A 204 7.38 -2.93 -33.78
C ILE A 204 6.05 -3.02 -34.57
N LEU A 205 5.86 -2.20 -35.61
CA LEU A 205 4.67 -2.27 -36.45
C LEU A 205 4.60 -3.56 -37.29
N THR A 206 5.72 -4.11 -37.74
CA THR A 206 5.75 -5.40 -38.44
C THR A 206 5.57 -6.58 -37.49
N GLU A 207 6.14 -6.53 -36.29
CA GLU A 207 5.93 -7.52 -35.22
C GLU A 207 4.46 -7.55 -34.80
N LEU A 208 3.84 -6.38 -34.56
CA LEU A 208 2.40 -6.27 -34.25
C LEU A 208 1.51 -6.76 -35.40
N LYS A 209 1.90 -6.54 -36.67
CA LYS A 209 1.19 -7.10 -37.82
C LYS A 209 1.32 -8.62 -37.91
N GLN A 210 2.52 -9.16 -37.70
CA GLN A 210 2.78 -10.60 -37.69
C GLN A 210 2.04 -11.30 -36.56
N GLN A 211 2.02 -10.69 -35.37
CA GLN A 211 1.25 -11.15 -34.21
C GLN A 211 -0.25 -11.14 -34.53
N LEU A 212 -0.79 -10.04 -35.08
CA LEU A 212 -2.19 -9.95 -35.49
C LEU A 212 -2.57 -11.00 -36.55
N THR A 213 -1.71 -11.26 -37.54
CA THR A 213 -1.95 -12.34 -38.52
C THR A 213 -1.95 -13.71 -37.85
N ALA A 214 -0.97 -14.03 -37.01
CA ALA A 214 -0.88 -15.31 -36.32
C ALA A 214 -2.06 -15.54 -35.34
N ASP A 215 -2.47 -14.50 -34.61
CA ASP A 215 -3.65 -14.56 -33.75
C ASP A 215 -4.95 -14.72 -34.57
N SER A 216 -5.05 -14.10 -35.75
CA SER A 216 -6.19 -14.28 -36.65
C SER A 216 -6.24 -15.68 -37.28
N GLU A 217 -5.09 -16.21 -37.70
CA GLU A 217 -4.97 -17.55 -38.29
C GLU A 217 -5.27 -18.63 -37.25
N THR A 218 -4.76 -18.51 -36.03
CA THR A 218 -5.04 -19.46 -34.94
C THR A 218 -6.48 -19.36 -34.45
N ALA A 219 -7.07 -18.16 -34.39
CA ALA A 219 -8.51 -17.99 -34.11
C ALA A 219 -9.38 -18.60 -35.21
N GLN A 220 -9.02 -18.44 -36.50
CA GLN A 220 -9.71 -19.07 -37.62
C GLN A 220 -9.61 -20.60 -37.56
N GLN A 221 -8.41 -21.15 -37.33
CA GLN A 221 -8.21 -22.61 -37.19
C GLN A 221 -9.06 -23.18 -36.05
N GLN A 222 -9.14 -22.50 -34.90
CA GLN A 222 -10.00 -22.89 -33.79
C GLN A 222 -11.50 -22.81 -34.15
N ALA A 223 -11.92 -21.76 -34.86
CA ALA A 223 -13.29 -21.61 -35.33
C ALA A 223 -13.69 -22.71 -36.32
N GLU A 224 -12.80 -23.07 -37.25
CA GLU A 224 -13.00 -24.17 -38.20
C GLU A 224 -13.03 -25.54 -37.52
N GLU A 225 -12.14 -25.79 -36.56
CA GLU A 225 -12.13 -27.04 -35.78
C GLU A 225 -13.42 -27.19 -34.95
N LEU A 226 -13.89 -26.10 -34.32
CA LEU A 226 -15.18 -26.06 -33.61
C LEU A 226 -16.37 -26.21 -34.57
N ARG A 227 -16.31 -25.63 -35.77
CA ARG A 227 -17.34 -25.81 -36.82
C ARG A 227 -17.44 -27.27 -37.25
N LEU A 228 -16.31 -27.93 -37.50
CA LEU A 228 -16.27 -29.36 -37.85
C LEU A 228 -16.78 -30.24 -36.71
N LYS A 229 -16.33 -30.01 -35.46
CA LYS A 229 -16.84 -30.70 -34.26
C LYS A 229 -18.36 -30.49 -34.05
N SER A 230 -18.88 -29.31 -34.39
CA SER A 230 -20.32 -29.01 -34.34
C SER A 230 -21.08 -29.79 -35.43
N GLN A 231 -20.59 -29.76 -36.67
CA GLN A 231 -21.19 -30.45 -37.81
C GLN A 231 -21.22 -31.98 -37.62
N GLU A 232 -20.14 -32.56 -37.08
CA GLU A 232 -20.08 -33.99 -36.74
C GLU A 232 -21.11 -34.39 -35.67
N ARG A 233 -21.29 -33.55 -34.64
CA ARG A 233 -22.30 -33.76 -33.58
C ARG A 233 -23.72 -33.63 -34.11
N LEU A 234 -24.00 -32.64 -34.95
CA LEU A 234 -25.30 -32.48 -35.60
C LEU A 234 -25.64 -33.71 -36.44
N TYR A 235 -24.71 -34.18 -37.28
CA TYR A 235 -24.91 -35.38 -38.10
C TYR A 235 -25.22 -36.64 -37.28
N LYS A 236 -24.53 -36.85 -36.14
CA LYS A 236 -24.83 -37.95 -35.20
C LYS A 236 -26.25 -37.83 -34.62
N VAL A 237 -26.61 -36.65 -34.10
CA VAL A 237 -27.96 -36.39 -33.55
C VAL A 237 -29.05 -36.55 -34.61
N GLU A 238 -28.82 -36.12 -35.85
CA GLU A 238 -29.76 -36.29 -36.97
C GLU A 238 -29.93 -37.76 -37.41
N ASN A 239 -28.91 -38.59 -37.25
CA ASN A 239 -29.01 -40.04 -37.48
C ASN A 239 -29.80 -40.71 -36.35
N GLU A 240 -29.38 -40.53 -35.10
CA GLU A 240 -30.06 -41.07 -33.91
C GLU A 240 -31.53 -40.65 -33.85
N TRP A 241 -31.84 -39.39 -34.21
CA TRP A 241 -33.21 -38.89 -34.28
C TRP A 241 -34.03 -39.54 -35.39
N ARG A 242 -33.44 -39.79 -36.58
CA ARG A 242 -34.13 -40.51 -37.67
C ARG A 242 -34.40 -41.97 -37.31
N GLU A 243 -33.46 -42.65 -36.67
CA GLU A 243 -33.64 -44.02 -36.18
C GLU A 243 -34.73 -44.10 -35.10
N LEU A 244 -34.70 -43.18 -34.12
CA LEU A 244 -35.72 -43.09 -33.08
C LEU A 244 -37.11 -42.78 -33.65
N LEU A 245 -37.21 -41.90 -34.65
CA LEU A 245 -38.46 -41.55 -35.31
C LEU A 245 -39.03 -42.73 -36.11
N ALA A 246 -38.19 -43.48 -36.82
CA ALA A 246 -38.59 -44.69 -37.53
C ALA A 246 -39.07 -45.79 -36.58
N LEU A 247 -38.36 -46.03 -35.48
CA LEU A 247 -38.77 -46.96 -34.42
C LEU A 247 -40.10 -46.55 -33.78
N LYS A 248 -40.27 -45.26 -33.48
CA LYS A 248 -41.52 -44.69 -32.96
C LYS A 248 -42.69 -44.89 -33.94
N GLN A 249 -42.45 -44.71 -35.24
CA GLN A 249 -43.46 -44.93 -36.28
C GLN A 249 -43.85 -46.42 -36.36
N ASP A 250 -42.90 -47.35 -36.42
CA ASP A 250 -43.19 -48.78 -36.50
C ASP A 250 -43.91 -49.30 -35.25
N VAL A 251 -43.44 -48.96 -34.04
CA VAL A 251 -44.10 -49.36 -32.79
C VAL A 251 -45.53 -48.79 -32.71
N ALA A 252 -45.75 -47.54 -33.11
CA ALA A 252 -47.09 -46.97 -33.14
C ALA A 252 -48.00 -47.64 -34.18
N VAL A 253 -47.50 -47.91 -35.39
CA VAL A 253 -48.26 -48.57 -36.47
C VAL A 253 -48.56 -50.03 -36.12
N THR A 254 -47.61 -50.79 -35.58
CA THR A 254 -47.82 -52.22 -35.22
C THR A 254 -48.80 -52.38 -34.05
N VAL A 255 -48.80 -51.47 -33.07
CA VAL A 255 -49.78 -51.47 -31.97
C VAL A 255 -51.17 -51.07 -32.47
N LEU A 256 -51.28 -50.00 -33.28
CA LEU A 256 -52.56 -49.48 -33.76
C LEU A 256 -53.19 -50.36 -34.87
N SER A 257 -52.37 -51.04 -35.69
CA SER A 257 -52.82 -51.97 -36.74
C SER A 257 -53.77 -53.04 -36.20
N ARG A 258 -53.54 -53.51 -34.97
CA ARG A 258 -54.35 -54.52 -34.28
C ARG A 258 -55.78 -54.06 -33.95
N ARG A 259 -56.06 -52.75 -34.01
CA ARG A 259 -57.37 -52.16 -33.68
C ARG A 259 -58.03 -51.40 -34.84
N LEU A 260 -57.22 -50.85 -35.76
CA LEU A 260 -57.68 -49.94 -36.81
C LEU A 260 -57.44 -50.48 -38.23
N GLY A 261 -56.62 -51.54 -38.40
CA GLY A 261 -56.12 -51.99 -39.70
C GLY A 261 -54.97 -51.12 -40.22
N LYS A 262 -54.02 -51.75 -40.92
CA LYS A 262 -52.68 -51.19 -41.22
C LYS A 262 -52.73 -49.76 -41.82
N GLN A 263 -53.53 -49.55 -42.87
CA GLN A 263 -53.59 -48.27 -43.59
C GLN A 263 -54.15 -47.14 -42.72
N ALA A 264 -55.22 -47.39 -41.96
CA ALA A 264 -55.81 -46.39 -41.06
C ALA A 264 -54.94 -46.10 -39.84
N SER A 265 -54.21 -47.10 -39.31
CA SER A 265 -53.18 -46.84 -38.30
C SER A 265 -52.02 -46.01 -38.84
N GLN A 266 -51.54 -46.30 -40.05
CA GLN A 266 -50.42 -45.58 -40.65
C GLN A 266 -50.76 -44.11 -40.92
N ALA A 267 -51.88 -43.83 -41.61
CA ALA A 267 -52.33 -42.46 -41.84
C ALA A 267 -52.57 -41.67 -40.54
N LYS A 268 -53.05 -42.34 -39.47
CA LYS A 268 -53.22 -41.70 -38.16
C LYS A 268 -51.89 -41.38 -37.49
N VAL A 269 -50.90 -42.27 -37.55
CA VAL A 269 -49.55 -42.04 -37.00
C VAL A 269 -48.86 -40.90 -37.75
N GLU A 270 -48.88 -40.93 -39.08
CA GLU A 270 -48.31 -39.88 -39.93
C GLU A 270 -48.95 -38.51 -39.64
N ALA A 271 -50.28 -38.44 -39.53
CA ALA A 271 -50.99 -37.21 -39.15
C ALA A 271 -50.69 -36.72 -37.72
N THR A 272 -50.30 -37.60 -36.78
CA THR A 272 -49.83 -37.18 -35.46
C THR A 272 -48.37 -36.71 -35.47
N LEU A 273 -47.49 -37.41 -36.21
CA LEU A 273 -46.08 -37.01 -36.34
C LEU A 273 -45.94 -35.67 -37.06
N ALA A 274 -46.73 -35.41 -38.11
CA ALA A 274 -46.75 -34.13 -38.81
C ALA A 274 -47.21 -32.95 -37.93
N LYS A 275 -48.04 -33.19 -36.90
CA LYS A 275 -48.40 -32.17 -35.90
C LYS A 275 -47.29 -31.99 -34.87
N GLU A 276 -46.64 -33.07 -34.49
CA GLU A 276 -45.51 -33.04 -33.55
C GLU A 276 -44.29 -32.30 -34.13
N THR A 277 -43.96 -32.49 -35.41
CA THR A 277 -42.85 -31.78 -36.06
C THR A 277 -43.09 -30.28 -36.17
N LEU A 278 -44.33 -29.83 -36.44
CA LEU A 278 -44.68 -28.40 -36.43
C LEU A 278 -44.48 -27.78 -35.04
N LEU A 279 -44.95 -28.44 -33.98
CA LEU A 279 -44.74 -27.98 -32.59
C LEU A 279 -43.26 -28.01 -32.18
N GLN A 280 -42.48 -28.97 -32.68
CA GLN A 280 -41.02 -29.00 -32.48
C GLN A 280 -40.32 -27.84 -33.19
N GLN A 281 -40.71 -27.51 -34.44
CA GLN A 281 -40.20 -26.36 -35.18
C GLN A 281 -40.52 -25.04 -34.48
N GLU A 282 -41.75 -24.87 -33.98
CA GLU A 282 -42.15 -23.71 -33.18
C GLU A 282 -41.31 -23.59 -31.90
N LEU A 283 -41.14 -24.69 -31.15
CA LEU A 283 -40.31 -24.73 -29.96
C LEU A 283 -38.84 -24.40 -30.24
N ILE A 284 -38.29 -24.84 -31.39
CA ILE A 284 -36.94 -24.47 -31.84
C ILE A 284 -36.85 -22.98 -32.14
N MET A 285 -37.84 -22.40 -32.84
CA MET A 285 -37.89 -20.95 -33.09
C MET A 285 -37.98 -20.14 -31.79
N LEU A 286 -38.82 -20.55 -30.84
CA LEU A 286 -38.96 -19.89 -29.53
C LEU A 286 -37.67 -20.00 -28.71
N ARG A 287 -37.01 -21.17 -28.70
CA ARG A 287 -35.70 -21.34 -28.06
C ARG A 287 -34.62 -20.45 -28.69
N ARG A 288 -34.56 -20.36 -30.03
CA ARG A 288 -33.63 -19.46 -30.74
C ARG A 288 -33.88 -18.00 -30.37
N LYS A 289 -35.15 -17.55 -30.35
CA LYS A 289 -35.55 -16.20 -29.91
C LYS A 289 -35.13 -15.94 -28.46
N HIS A 290 -35.37 -16.88 -27.55
CA HIS A 290 -34.99 -16.76 -26.13
C HIS A 290 -33.47 -16.65 -25.93
N ILE A 291 -32.67 -17.47 -26.63
CA ILE A 291 -31.19 -17.41 -26.57
C ILE A 291 -30.70 -16.04 -27.08
N MET A 292 -31.22 -15.58 -28.22
CA MET A 292 -30.89 -14.26 -28.79
C MET A 292 -31.25 -13.11 -27.83
N LEU A 293 -32.41 -13.16 -27.20
CA LEU A 293 -32.84 -12.17 -26.19
C LEU A 293 -31.94 -12.20 -24.95
N ARG A 294 -31.56 -13.38 -24.44
CA ARG A 294 -30.60 -13.50 -23.33
C ARG A 294 -29.25 -12.88 -23.67
N ILE A 295 -28.71 -13.15 -24.85
CA ILE A 295 -27.44 -12.55 -25.31
C ILE A 295 -27.56 -11.02 -25.37
N LYS A 296 -28.67 -10.49 -25.92
CA LYS A 296 -28.92 -9.04 -25.95
C LYS A 296 -29.00 -8.44 -24.53
N ILE A 297 -29.67 -9.11 -23.59
CA ILE A 297 -29.76 -8.68 -22.19
C ILE A 297 -28.37 -8.65 -21.55
N HIS A 298 -27.58 -9.73 -21.62
CA HIS A 298 -26.23 -9.76 -21.01
C HIS A 298 -25.29 -8.69 -21.60
N ARG A 299 -25.47 -8.35 -22.89
CA ARG A 299 -24.72 -7.27 -23.56
C ARG A 299 -25.15 -5.89 -23.05
N LEU A 300 -26.45 -5.61 -22.98
CA LEU A 300 -26.99 -4.36 -22.44
C LEU A 300 -26.65 -4.17 -20.96
N GLU A 301 -26.65 -5.24 -20.17
CA GLU A 301 -26.18 -5.21 -18.77
C GLU A 301 -24.68 -4.90 -18.65
N ALA A 302 -23.85 -5.34 -19.62
CA ALA A 302 -22.43 -5.02 -19.65
C ALA A 302 -22.20 -3.57 -20.09
N GLU A 303 -22.89 -3.12 -21.14
CA GLU A 303 -22.93 -1.71 -21.59
C GLU A 303 -23.37 -0.78 -20.43
N LEU A 304 -24.36 -1.20 -19.64
CA LEU A 304 -24.86 -0.43 -18.50
C LEU A 304 -23.85 -0.37 -17.34
N ARG A 305 -23.21 -1.49 -16.95
CA ARG A 305 -22.16 -1.49 -15.91
C ARG A 305 -20.95 -0.66 -16.33
N GLU A 306 -20.49 -0.78 -17.58
CA GLU A 306 -19.41 0.04 -18.13
C GLU A 306 -19.83 1.53 -18.16
N GLY A 307 -21.11 1.82 -18.41
CA GLY A 307 -21.71 3.15 -18.28
C GLY A 307 -21.71 3.68 -16.85
N GLU A 308 -22.08 2.86 -15.86
CA GLU A 308 -22.05 3.21 -14.43
C GLU A 308 -20.63 3.47 -13.94
N GLU A 309 -19.65 2.65 -14.35
CA GLU A 309 -18.23 2.84 -14.04
C GLU A 309 -17.66 4.12 -14.69
N ARG A 310 -18.03 4.42 -15.95
CA ARG A 310 -17.64 5.67 -16.64
C ARG A 310 -18.33 6.93 -16.11
N ALA A 311 -19.59 6.80 -15.66
CA ALA A 311 -20.37 7.90 -15.08
C ALA A 311 -20.04 8.14 -13.60
N ARG A 312 -19.19 7.29 -12.98
CA ARG A 312 -18.76 7.43 -11.60
C ARG A 312 -17.89 8.67 -11.44
N ASP A 313 -18.41 9.68 -10.74
CA ASP A 313 -17.71 10.92 -10.44
C ASP A 313 -16.31 10.64 -9.83
N PRO A 314 -15.20 11.10 -10.47
CA PRO A 314 -13.86 10.92 -9.92
C PRO A 314 -13.69 11.47 -8.50
N LEU A 315 -14.43 12.51 -8.10
CA LEU A 315 -14.41 13.03 -6.74
C LEU A 315 -15.06 12.06 -5.74
N HIS A 316 -16.10 11.34 -6.15
CA HIS A 316 -16.72 10.28 -5.34
C HIS A 316 -15.77 9.09 -5.14
N VAL A 317 -15.04 8.68 -6.19
CA VAL A 317 -13.99 7.64 -6.08
C VAL A 317 -12.88 8.06 -5.11
N GLN A 318 -12.38 9.30 -5.24
CA GLN A 318 -11.37 9.85 -4.33
C GLN A 318 -11.87 9.95 -2.88
N PHE A 319 -13.14 10.34 -2.68
CA PHE A 319 -13.74 10.41 -1.34
C PHE A 319 -13.85 9.04 -0.67
N GLU A 320 -14.23 7.99 -1.41
CA GLU A 320 -14.24 6.61 -0.89
C GLU A 320 -12.83 6.11 -0.56
N GLN A 321 -11.84 6.38 -1.42
CA GLN A 321 -10.45 6.02 -1.15
C GLN A 321 -9.95 6.69 0.13
N LEU A 322 -10.15 8.01 0.28
CA LEU A 322 -9.81 8.75 1.50
C LEU A 322 -10.57 8.23 2.73
N GLN A 323 -11.80 7.74 2.57
CA GLN A 323 -12.55 7.11 3.65
C GLN A 323 -11.94 5.76 4.06
N ALA A 324 -11.50 4.94 3.10
CA ALA A 324 -10.82 3.67 3.34
C ALA A 324 -9.45 3.88 4.02
N GLU A 325 -8.64 4.81 3.52
CA GLU A 325 -7.34 5.20 4.10
C GLU A 325 -7.52 5.72 5.53
N ARG A 326 -8.49 6.62 5.77
CA ARG A 326 -8.84 7.10 7.11
C ARG A 326 -9.27 5.97 8.06
N LEU A 327 -10.00 4.97 7.56
CA LEU A 327 -10.40 3.80 8.32
C LEU A 327 -9.18 2.89 8.65
N GLU A 328 -8.23 2.75 7.73
CA GLU A 328 -6.98 2.02 7.96
C GLU A 328 -6.06 2.73 8.96
N LEU A 329 -5.84 4.04 8.80
CA LEU A 329 -5.10 4.85 9.78
C LEU A 329 -5.71 4.72 11.18
N LYS A 330 -7.06 4.79 11.30
CA LYS A 330 -7.77 4.57 12.57
C LYS A 330 -7.56 3.17 13.14
N LYS A 331 -7.51 2.11 12.31
CA LYS A 331 -7.15 0.75 12.74
C LYS A 331 -5.69 0.68 13.21
N HIS A 332 -4.76 1.34 12.53
CA HIS A 332 -3.34 1.37 12.88
C HIS A 332 -3.09 2.07 14.21
N THR A 333 -3.61 3.29 14.40
CA THR A 333 -3.53 4.02 15.67
C THR A 333 -4.16 3.22 16.82
N LYS A 334 -5.25 2.49 16.59
CA LYS A 334 -5.85 1.61 17.62
C LYS A 334 -4.89 0.47 18.01
N LYS A 335 -4.25 -0.21 17.05
CA LYS A 335 -3.23 -1.25 17.33
C LYS A 335 -2.08 -0.68 18.17
N GLN A 336 -1.50 0.45 17.75
CA GLN A 336 -0.40 1.11 18.46
C GLN A 336 -0.80 1.53 19.89
N ASN A 337 -2.01 2.05 20.10
CA ASN A 337 -2.51 2.40 21.43
C ASN A 337 -2.72 1.16 22.31
N GLU A 338 -3.24 0.06 21.75
CA GLU A 338 -3.37 -1.20 22.47
C GLU A 338 -2.00 -1.81 22.83
N GLU A 339 -1.00 -1.69 21.97
CA GLU A 339 0.38 -2.14 22.22
C GLU A 339 1.08 -1.29 23.26
N SER A 340 0.96 0.04 23.16
CA SER A 340 1.44 0.99 24.17
C SER A 340 0.85 0.69 25.54
N LEU A 341 -0.47 0.47 25.63
CA LEU A 341 -1.14 0.09 26.88
C LEU A 341 -0.68 -1.29 27.41
N LYS A 342 -0.43 -2.27 26.52
CA LYS A 342 0.14 -3.58 26.91
C LYS A 342 1.55 -3.42 27.48
N MET A 343 2.38 -2.55 26.91
CA MET A 343 3.74 -2.28 27.39
C MET A 343 3.73 -1.48 28.69
N GLN A 344 2.89 -0.45 28.82
CA GLN A 344 2.69 0.30 30.06
C GLN A 344 2.29 -0.64 31.20
N LYS A 345 1.32 -1.54 30.99
CA LYS A 345 0.90 -2.53 32.00
C LYS A 345 2.04 -3.44 32.45
N LYS A 346 2.85 -3.96 31.52
CA LYS A 346 4.05 -4.78 31.84
C LYS A 346 5.10 -4.00 32.63
N ILE A 347 5.28 -2.71 32.33
CA ILE A 347 6.22 -1.83 33.05
C ILE A 347 5.69 -1.55 34.46
N CYS A 348 4.40 -1.22 34.62
CA CYS A 348 3.78 -1.01 35.92
C CYS A 348 3.87 -2.26 36.81
N SER A 349 3.41 -3.44 36.35
CA SER A 349 3.47 -4.66 37.16
C SER A 349 4.91 -5.06 37.52
N GLY A 350 5.84 -4.95 36.56
CA GLY A 350 7.26 -5.22 36.79
C GLY A 350 7.99 -4.19 37.67
N LEU A 351 7.39 -3.02 37.93
CA LEU A 351 7.86 -2.06 38.94
C LEU A 351 7.18 -2.29 40.29
N GLU A 352 5.89 -2.59 40.32
CA GLU A 352 5.12 -2.96 41.51
C GLU A 352 5.73 -4.19 42.20
N GLU A 353 6.03 -5.26 41.45
CA GLU A 353 6.71 -6.46 41.95
C GLU A 353 8.09 -6.12 42.54
N LYS A 354 8.93 -5.34 41.83
CA LYS A 354 10.26 -4.95 42.30
C LYS A 354 10.22 -4.10 43.56
N LEU A 355 9.25 -3.18 43.65
CA LEU A 355 9.03 -2.33 44.82
C LEU A 355 8.59 -3.18 46.01
N PHE A 356 7.67 -4.13 45.80
CA PHE A 356 7.24 -5.08 46.83
C PHE A 356 8.42 -5.92 47.35
N TRP A 357 9.20 -6.54 46.47
CA TRP A 357 10.38 -7.33 46.87
C TRP A 357 11.43 -6.50 47.62
N SER A 358 11.71 -5.27 47.14
CA SER A 358 12.63 -4.34 47.81
C SER A 358 12.10 -3.91 49.19
N GLN A 359 10.80 -3.66 49.32
CA GLN A 359 10.18 -3.33 50.62
C GLN A 359 10.28 -4.49 51.61
N MET A 360 10.07 -5.74 51.16
CA MET A 360 10.25 -6.93 52.00
C MET A 360 11.72 -7.13 52.41
N GLU A 361 12.68 -6.92 51.51
CA GLU A 361 14.11 -7.01 51.83
C GLU A 361 14.54 -5.93 52.84
N VAL A 362 14.07 -4.69 52.66
CA VAL A 362 14.31 -3.59 53.62
C VAL A 362 13.70 -3.90 54.99
N GLN A 363 12.50 -4.51 55.04
CA GLN A 363 11.87 -4.91 56.29
C GLN A 363 12.67 -6.01 57.00
N ALA A 364 13.09 -7.06 56.30
CA ALA A 364 13.92 -8.13 56.86
C ALA A 364 15.27 -7.59 57.39
N LYS A 365 15.90 -6.64 56.68
CA LYS A 365 17.14 -5.98 57.13
C LYS A 365 16.91 -5.10 58.38
N ARG A 366 15.76 -4.42 58.50
CA ARG A 366 15.39 -3.68 59.72
C ARG A 366 15.20 -4.60 60.92
N GLU A 367 14.59 -5.77 60.72
CA GLU A 367 14.42 -6.78 61.78
C GLU A 367 15.76 -7.37 62.22
N GLN A 368 16.67 -7.65 61.28
CA GLN A 368 18.05 -8.04 61.58
C GLN A 368 18.80 -6.96 62.38
N LEU A 369 18.70 -5.69 61.97
CA LEU A 369 19.31 -4.56 62.71
C LEU A 369 18.72 -4.44 64.13
N ALA A 370 17.39 -4.53 64.29
CA ALA A 370 16.74 -4.49 65.60
C ALA A 370 17.19 -5.64 66.52
N MET A 371 17.39 -6.85 65.98
CA MET A 371 18.00 -7.96 66.73
C MET A 371 19.45 -7.67 67.12
N MET A 372 20.26 -7.10 66.22
CA MET A 372 21.64 -6.73 66.52
C MET A 372 21.72 -5.64 67.59
N ASP A 373 20.96 -4.56 67.47
CA ASP A 373 20.90 -3.50 68.49
C ASP A 373 20.44 -4.04 69.85
N ALA A 374 19.47 -4.96 69.88
CA ALA A 374 19.04 -5.63 71.12
C ALA A 374 20.16 -6.49 71.75
N THR A 375 21.01 -7.15 70.96
CA THR A 375 22.17 -7.89 71.49
C THR A 375 23.30 -6.96 71.95
N VAL A 376 23.56 -5.88 71.21
CA VAL A 376 24.54 -4.84 71.59
C VAL A 376 24.12 -4.11 72.87
N ALA A 377 22.83 -3.82 73.06
CA ALA A 377 22.30 -3.26 74.30
C ALA A 377 22.56 -4.20 75.49
N ARG A 378 22.22 -5.49 75.37
CA ARG A 378 22.51 -6.51 76.41
C ARG A 378 23.99 -6.61 76.73
N GLN A 379 24.88 -6.51 75.73
CA GLN A 379 26.34 -6.51 75.93
C GLN A 379 26.82 -5.23 76.64
N ARG A 380 26.28 -4.05 76.29
CA ARG A 380 26.57 -2.77 76.97
C ARG A 380 26.15 -2.82 78.44
N ASP A 381 24.99 -3.40 78.76
CA ASP A 381 24.53 -3.60 80.13
C ASP A 381 25.43 -4.54 80.92
N LEU A 382 25.79 -5.70 80.33
CA LEU A 382 26.68 -6.68 80.94
C LEU A 382 28.07 -6.09 81.21
N LEU A 383 28.63 -5.34 80.25
CA LEU A 383 29.91 -4.64 80.39
C LEU A 383 29.84 -3.57 81.49
N SER A 384 28.73 -2.84 81.60
CA SER A 384 28.51 -1.81 82.61
C SER A 384 28.42 -2.40 84.02
N ARG A 385 27.65 -3.49 84.19
CA ARG A 385 27.60 -4.27 85.45
C ARG A 385 28.98 -4.82 85.83
N THR A 386 29.71 -5.38 84.86
CA THR A 386 31.07 -5.92 85.06
C THR A 386 32.06 -4.82 85.48
N ARG A 387 31.97 -3.64 84.86
CA ARG A 387 32.76 -2.46 85.25
C ARG A 387 32.41 -1.97 86.65
N GLN A 388 31.13 -1.97 87.03
CA GLN A 388 30.69 -1.59 88.37
C GLN A 388 31.23 -2.55 89.44
N VAL A 389 31.17 -3.86 89.20
CA VAL A 389 31.75 -4.88 90.11
C VAL A 389 33.26 -4.72 90.23
N ARG A 390 33.98 -4.56 89.11
CA ARG A 390 35.43 -4.30 89.10
C ARG A 390 35.79 -3.04 89.89
N ASN A 391 35.07 -1.95 89.68
CA ASN A 391 35.28 -0.69 90.42
C ASN A 391 34.96 -0.84 91.92
N GLY A 392 34.02 -1.73 92.29
CA GLY A 392 33.78 -2.15 93.67
C GLY A 392 35.01 -2.82 94.27
N LEU A 393 35.43 -3.95 93.67
CA LEU A 393 36.62 -4.69 94.09
C LEU A 393 37.88 -3.83 94.15
N GLN A 394 38.05 -2.85 93.26
CA GLN A 394 39.16 -1.90 93.30
C GLN A 394 39.11 -0.97 94.52
N ARG A 395 37.94 -0.40 94.84
CA ARG A 395 37.76 0.40 96.06
C ARG A 395 37.98 -0.43 97.33
N ASP A 396 37.46 -1.65 97.35
CA ASP A 396 37.55 -2.52 98.51
C ASP A 396 38.99 -3.04 98.69
N ASN A 397 39.75 -3.25 97.59
CA ASN A 397 41.20 -3.50 97.63
C ASN A 397 42.01 -2.31 98.16
N MET A 398 41.63 -1.07 97.83
CA MET A 398 42.26 0.13 98.39
C MET A 398 41.97 0.27 99.88
N ARG A 399 40.70 0.11 100.29
CA ARG A 399 40.33 0.09 101.72
C ARG A 399 41.08 -0.99 102.50
N LEU A 400 41.26 -2.18 101.92
CA LEU A 400 42.04 -3.25 102.55
C LEU A 400 43.55 -2.94 102.61
N LYS A 401 44.09 -2.09 101.74
CA LYS A 401 45.48 -1.59 101.85
C LYS A 401 45.58 -0.54 102.95
N GLU A 402 44.64 0.39 103.02
CA GLU A 402 44.53 1.40 104.07
C GLU A 402 44.42 0.73 105.46
N GLN A 403 43.53 -0.25 105.60
CA GLN A 403 43.30 -1.01 106.84
C GLN A 403 44.47 -1.91 107.28
N ARG A 404 45.42 -2.24 106.38
CA ARG A 404 46.61 -3.01 106.76
C ARG A 404 47.65 -2.19 107.52
N GLY A 405 47.62 -0.85 107.41
CA GLY A 405 48.58 0.02 108.09
C GLY A 405 50.03 -0.43 107.87
N LEU A 406 50.79 -0.58 108.96
CA LEU A 406 52.21 -0.97 108.92
C LEU A 406 52.43 -2.39 108.35
N LEU A 407 51.47 -3.32 108.51
CA LEU A 407 51.51 -4.66 107.89
C LEU A 407 51.47 -4.61 106.35
N GLY A 408 51.11 -3.45 105.76
CA GLY A 408 51.14 -3.20 104.33
C GLY A 408 52.49 -2.72 103.79
N ASN A 409 53.44 -2.35 104.66
CA ASN A 409 54.74 -1.80 104.27
C ASN A 409 55.86 -2.44 105.09
N SER A 410 56.48 -3.48 104.53
CA SER A 410 57.55 -4.23 105.16
C SER A 410 58.83 -3.42 105.44
N VAL A 411 59.02 -2.26 104.78
CA VAL A 411 60.18 -1.40 105.05
C VAL A 411 59.93 -0.61 106.32
N LEU A 412 58.83 0.15 106.42
CA LEU A 412 58.52 0.88 107.66
C LEU A 412 58.19 -0.04 108.85
N LEU A 413 57.71 -1.27 108.60
CA LEU A 413 57.60 -2.27 109.66
C LEU A 413 58.98 -2.69 110.17
N ARG A 414 59.96 -2.84 109.25
CA ARG A 414 61.34 -3.19 109.62
C ARG A 414 62.08 -2.05 110.29
N ASP A 415 61.95 -0.82 109.77
CA ASP A 415 62.47 0.38 110.41
C ASP A 415 61.88 0.55 111.83
N PHE A 416 60.61 0.17 112.04
CA PHE A 416 60.00 0.17 113.37
C PHE A 416 60.58 -0.92 114.29
N GLU A 417 60.74 -2.17 113.81
CA GLU A 417 61.47 -3.23 114.53
C GLU A 417 62.88 -2.75 114.94
N ASP A 418 63.68 -2.32 113.97
CA ASP A 418 65.07 -1.90 114.18
C ASP A 418 65.17 -0.63 115.08
N THR A 419 64.17 0.27 115.09
CA THR A 419 64.15 1.44 116.00
C THR A 419 63.68 1.12 117.42
N VAL A 420 62.84 0.11 117.62
CA VAL A 420 62.51 -0.39 118.97
C VAL A 420 63.73 -1.08 119.57
N ASP A 421 64.39 -1.98 118.83
CA ASP A 421 65.63 -2.63 119.26
C ASP A 421 66.73 -1.62 119.66
N VAL A 422 66.84 -0.50 118.94
CA VAL A 422 67.78 0.60 119.28
C VAL A 422 67.29 1.47 120.44
N SER A 423 65.98 1.65 120.62
CA SER A 423 65.42 2.38 121.76
C SER A 423 65.64 1.64 123.06
N ASP A 424 65.39 0.33 123.10
CA ASP A 424 65.57 -0.51 124.27
C ASP A 424 67.05 -0.52 124.71
N LEU A 425 67.97 -0.62 123.76
CA LEU A 425 69.43 -0.51 123.99
C LEU A 425 69.86 0.87 124.51
N LEU A 426 69.20 1.96 124.06
CA LEU A 426 69.47 3.30 124.56
C LEU A 426 68.88 3.53 125.95
N GLU A 427 67.74 2.91 126.28
CA GLU A 427 67.15 2.97 127.61
C GLU A 427 67.99 2.20 128.63
N GLU A 428 68.49 1.00 128.28
CA GLU A 428 69.50 0.25 129.05
C GLU A 428 70.73 1.11 129.38
N GLN A 429 71.32 1.78 128.37
CA GLN A 429 72.44 2.71 128.58
C GLN A 429 72.10 3.93 129.44
N LEU A 430 70.83 4.37 129.43
CA LEU A 430 70.36 5.48 130.27
C LEU A 430 70.15 5.04 131.72
N GLU A 431 69.73 3.80 131.97
CA GLU A 431 69.69 3.23 133.32
C GLU A 431 71.10 3.02 133.88
N ASP A 432 72.01 2.52 133.05
CA ASP A 432 73.44 2.37 133.34
C ASP A 432 74.11 3.73 133.69
N LEU A 433 73.70 4.82 133.02
CA LEU A 433 74.12 6.20 133.35
C LEU A 433 73.44 6.77 134.60
N LYS A 434 72.14 6.51 134.83
CA LYS A 434 71.46 6.89 136.09
C LYS A 434 72.14 6.22 137.29
N TYR A 435 72.53 4.95 137.15
CA TYR A 435 73.26 4.19 138.17
C TYR A 435 74.60 4.87 138.51
N ARG A 436 75.42 5.17 137.50
CA ARG A 436 76.69 5.90 137.68
C ARG A 436 76.51 7.33 138.21
N GLN A 437 75.39 8.00 137.90
CA GLN A 437 75.09 9.31 138.48
C GLN A 437 74.70 9.21 139.95
N ALA A 438 74.00 8.15 140.37
CA ALA A 438 73.74 7.87 141.78
C ALA A 438 75.04 7.56 142.56
N GLU A 439 76.03 6.92 141.92
CA GLU A 439 77.36 6.70 142.49
C GLU A 439 78.20 7.99 142.65
N MET A 440 77.86 9.09 141.97
CA MET A 440 78.57 10.39 142.10
C MET A 440 77.83 11.43 142.98
N ILE A 441 76.76 11.05 143.67
CA ILE A 441 75.99 11.92 144.58
C ILE A 441 76.16 11.50 146.06
N PHE A 442 77.10 10.57 146.31
CA PHE A 442 77.60 10.16 147.63
C PHE A 442 79.12 10.37 147.76
#